data_AF-A0AAU4WMS4-F1
#
_entry.id   AF-A0AAU4WMS4-F1
#
_cell.length_a   1.000
_cell.length_b   1.000
_cell.length_c   1.000
_cell.angle_alpha   90.00
_cell.angle_beta   90.00
_cell.angle_gamma   90.00
#
_symmetry.space_group_name_H-M   'P 1'
#
loop_
_entity.id
_entity.type
_entity.pdbx_description
1 polymer ?
#
loop_
_entity_poly.entity_id
_entity_poly.type
_entity_poly.pdbx_seq_one_letter_code
_entity_poly.pdbx_strand_id
1 'polypeptide(L)'
;MNTLPQQLANGLFLGSMYGLIAIGYTMVYGIVQLINFAHGEIFMTGGFGALTVYLYVLPNGTSMWIALPAMLIGGGIVSVLIAVGAERFAYRPLRGAPRLAPLITAIGLSLALQQVVFNWYPNAKNDLKFPQLPFGPVHIGSVSIQSGSVFVIIAAPLCMAALALFVSLSRTGRAMQATAQDPDTAQLMGIDTNRIIVIAFAIGGFFAAVAAVSYGLRYGTVKYDMGFQMGLKAFTAAVLGGIGNIYGAMIGGLVLGLAETMATSYIDGIPGMQQLGGGGWSAVWAFVLLILVLLFRPQGLIGERVADRA
;
A
#
# COMPACT_ATOMS: atom_id res chain seq x y z
N MET A 1 17.32 17.22 23.40
CA MET A 1 16.77 15.90 23.79
C MET A 1 15.25 15.80 23.63
N ASN A 2 14.64 16.40 22.59
CA ASN A 2 13.18 16.29 22.33
C ASN A 2 12.89 15.81 20.89
N THR A 3 13.57 14.76 20.41
CA THR A 3 13.30 14.18 19.08
C THR A 3 12.15 13.17 19.09
N LEU A 4 11.76 12.68 20.28
CA LEU A 4 10.70 11.67 20.40
C LEU A 4 9.37 12.12 19.79
N PRO A 5 8.86 13.36 20.05
CA PRO A 5 7.65 13.84 19.39
C PRO A 5 7.77 13.88 17.85
N GLN A 6 8.95 14.25 17.34
CA GLN A 6 9.21 14.27 15.90
C GLN A 6 9.22 12.86 15.30
N GLN A 7 9.82 11.89 15.99
CA GLN A 7 9.89 10.52 15.51
C GLN A 7 8.54 9.80 15.60
N LEU A 8 7.71 10.12 16.59
CA LEU A 8 6.32 9.66 16.62
C LEU A 8 5.52 10.21 15.42
N ALA A 9 5.69 11.49 15.08
CA ALA A 9 5.03 12.08 13.91
C ALA A 9 5.53 11.45 12.59
N ASN A 10 6.84 11.22 12.46
CA ASN A 10 7.42 10.53 11.30
C ASN A 10 6.91 9.08 11.18
N GLY A 11 6.84 8.35 12.31
CA GLY A 11 6.33 6.99 12.34
C GLY A 11 4.84 6.88 12.07
N LEU A 12 4.05 7.86 12.53
CA LEU A 12 2.62 7.97 12.20
C LEU A 12 2.42 8.16 10.69
N PHE A 13 3.22 9.04 10.06
CA PHE A 13 3.21 9.20 8.61
C PHE A 13 3.55 7.89 7.89
N LEU A 14 4.68 7.30 8.24
CA LEU A 14 5.22 6.12 7.56
C LEU A 14 4.29 4.92 7.75
N GLY A 15 3.71 4.79 8.94
CA GLY A 15 2.72 3.76 9.25
C GLY A 15 1.37 3.98 8.58
N SER A 16 0.91 5.24 8.44
CA SER A 16 -0.31 5.55 7.67
C SER A 16 -0.15 5.20 6.19
N MET A 17 1.05 5.46 5.64
CA MET A 17 1.39 5.08 4.27
C MET A 17 1.44 3.55 4.10
N TYR A 18 2.09 2.81 5.01
CA TYR A 18 2.07 1.35 4.99
C TYR A 18 0.67 0.79 5.16
N GLY A 19 -0.12 1.36 6.07
CA GLY A 19 -1.52 0.97 6.29
C GLY A 19 -2.38 1.15 5.04
N LEU A 20 -2.22 2.27 4.33
CA LEU A 20 -2.98 2.54 3.10
C LEU A 20 -2.67 1.54 1.98
N ILE A 21 -1.39 1.17 1.80
CA ILE A 21 -0.99 0.13 0.84
C ILE A 21 -1.45 -1.25 1.34
N ALA A 22 -1.33 -1.52 2.64
CA ALA A 22 -1.74 -2.77 3.28
C ALA A 22 -3.25 -3.03 3.17
N ILE A 23 -4.09 -1.98 3.20
CA ILE A 23 -5.53 -2.08 2.94
C ILE A 23 -5.79 -2.60 1.52
N GLY A 24 -5.06 -2.09 0.52
CA GLY A 24 -5.14 -2.57 -0.86
C GLY A 24 -4.76 -4.06 -0.99
N TYR A 25 -3.65 -4.46 -0.37
CA TYR A 25 -3.22 -5.86 -0.26
C TYR A 25 -4.29 -6.75 0.38
N THR A 26 -4.81 -6.29 1.52
CA THR A 26 -5.77 -7.01 2.35
C THR A 26 -7.07 -7.28 1.62
N MET A 27 -7.51 -6.34 0.80
CA MET A 27 -8.78 -6.48 0.11
C MET A 27 -8.68 -7.43 -1.11
N VAL A 28 -7.55 -7.45 -1.82
CA VAL A 28 -7.30 -8.45 -2.87
C VAL A 28 -7.11 -9.84 -2.25
N TYR A 29 -6.27 -9.96 -1.23
CA TYR A 29 -6.01 -11.23 -0.57
C TYR A 29 -7.26 -11.77 0.13
N GLY A 30 -8.06 -10.90 0.77
CA GLY A 30 -9.26 -11.31 1.51
C GLY A 30 -10.26 -12.07 0.64
N ILE A 31 -10.28 -11.83 -0.68
CA ILE A 31 -11.19 -12.50 -1.61
C ILE A 31 -10.51 -13.65 -2.33
N VAL A 32 -9.30 -13.46 -2.86
CA VAL A 32 -8.65 -14.45 -3.74
C VAL A 32 -7.70 -15.38 -2.98
N GLN A 33 -7.29 -15.01 -1.76
CA GLN A 33 -6.33 -15.72 -0.92
C GLN A 33 -4.99 -16.03 -1.62
N LEU A 34 -4.62 -15.18 -2.58
CA LEU A 34 -3.35 -15.24 -3.30
C LEU A 34 -2.45 -14.08 -2.89
N ILE A 35 -1.18 -14.38 -2.64
CA ILE A 35 -0.15 -13.37 -2.37
C ILE A 35 0.15 -12.63 -3.67
N ASN A 36 -0.03 -11.30 -3.68
CA ASN A 36 0.13 -10.46 -4.87
C ASN A 36 1.28 -9.45 -4.69
N PHE A 37 2.53 -9.88 -4.90
CA PHE A 37 3.69 -8.98 -4.84
C PHE A 37 3.66 -7.87 -5.91
N ALA A 38 2.94 -8.06 -7.01
CA ALA A 38 2.77 -7.03 -8.03
C ALA A 38 1.98 -5.80 -7.53
N HIS A 39 1.30 -5.87 -6.38
CA HIS A 39 0.61 -4.72 -5.80
C HIS A 39 1.56 -3.58 -5.42
N GLY A 40 2.82 -3.87 -5.08
CA GLY A 40 3.85 -2.85 -4.92
C GLY A 40 4.11 -2.07 -6.22
N GLU A 41 4.10 -2.75 -7.36
CA GLU A 41 4.28 -2.09 -8.66
C GLU A 41 3.02 -1.39 -9.16
N ILE A 42 1.84 -1.86 -8.76
CA ILE A 42 0.59 -1.13 -8.95
C ILE A 42 0.65 0.22 -8.21
N PHE A 43 1.20 0.24 -6.99
CA PHE A 43 1.53 1.49 -6.28
C PHE A 43 2.53 2.35 -7.07
N MET A 44 3.65 1.80 -7.52
CA MET A 44 4.64 2.55 -8.31
C MET A 44 3.99 3.17 -9.56
N THR A 45 3.30 2.37 -10.36
CA THR A 45 2.66 2.83 -11.60
C THR A 45 1.56 3.86 -11.35
N GLY A 46 0.86 3.80 -10.22
CA GLY A 46 -0.04 4.88 -9.77
C GLY A 46 0.69 6.20 -9.52
N GLY A 47 1.89 6.16 -8.92
CA GLY A 47 2.74 7.33 -8.72
C GLY A 47 3.25 7.95 -10.02
N PHE A 48 3.71 7.11 -10.96
CA PHE A 48 4.12 7.56 -12.30
C PHE A 48 2.92 8.05 -13.13
N GLY A 49 1.74 7.43 -12.99
CA GLY A 49 0.51 7.88 -13.60
C GLY A 49 0.11 9.27 -13.12
N ALA A 50 0.16 9.50 -11.81
CA ALA A 50 -0.06 10.81 -11.21
C ALA A 50 0.97 11.85 -11.71
N LEU A 51 2.25 11.49 -11.78
CA LEU A 51 3.29 12.37 -12.31
C LEU A 51 3.08 12.70 -13.80
N THR A 52 2.64 11.73 -14.59
CA THR A 52 2.33 11.93 -16.02
C THR A 52 1.25 12.98 -16.20
N VAL A 53 0.20 12.93 -15.37
CA VAL A 53 -0.88 13.93 -15.41
C VAL A 53 -0.33 15.32 -15.09
N TYR A 54 0.54 15.43 -14.09
CA TYR A 54 1.15 16.70 -13.73
C TYR A 54 2.04 17.28 -14.82
N LEU A 55 2.87 16.46 -15.46
CA LEU A 55 3.88 16.92 -16.42
C LEU A 55 3.34 17.11 -17.84
N TYR A 56 2.41 16.27 -18.28
CA TYR A 56 2.03 16.17 -19.69
C TYR A 56 0.56 16.48 -19.98
N VAL A 57 -0.32 16.41 -18.97
CA VAL A 57 -1.76 16.65 -19.15
C VAL A 57 -2.15 18.04 -18.68
N LEU A 58 -1.60 18.50 -17.56
CA LEU A 58 -1.92 19.81 -16.99
C LEU A 58 -1.07 20.92 -17.62
N PRO A 59 -1.64 22.11 -17.87
CA PRO A 59 -0.88 23.27 -18.31
C PRO A 59 0.21 23.67 -17.31
N ASN A 60 1.34 24.17 -17.83
CA ASN A 60 2.42 24.69 -17.00
C ASN A 60 1.91 25.80 -16.09
N GLY A 61 2.24 25.72 -14.79
CA GLY A 61 1.80 26.71 -13.79
C GLY A 61 0.43 26.45 -13.19
N THR A 62 -0.20 25.29 -13.47
CA THR A 62 -1.47 24.91 -12.82
C THR A 62 -1.31 24.88 -11.31
N SER A 63 -2.25 25.52 -10.61
CA SER A 63 -2.27 25.54 -9.14
C SER A 63 -2.38 24.12 -8.58
N MET A 64 -1.64 23.85 -7.50
CA MET A 64 -1.63 22.53 -6.85
C MET A 64 -3.00 22.08 -6.35
N TRP A 65 -3.92 23.03 -6.09
CA TRP A 65 -5.31 22.76 -5.72
C TRP A 65 -6.10 22.02 -6.80
N ILE A 66 -5.79 22.29 -8.07
CA ILE A 66 -6.40 21.60 -9.23
C ILE A 66 -5.55 20.40 -9.62
N ALA A 67 -4.22 20.54 -9.52
CA ALA A 67 -3.30 19.49 -9.90
C ALA A 67 -3.45 18.24 -9.03
N LEU A 68 -3.60 18.37 -7.71
CA LEU A 68 -3.66 17.24 -6.80
C LEU A 68 -4.88 16.32 -7.05
N PRO A 69 -6.13 16.82 -7.17
CA PRO A 69 -7.26 15.97 -7.57
C PRO A 69 -7.06 15.32 -8.94
N ALA A 70 -6.55 16.06 -9.93
CA ALA A 70 -6.30 15.50 -11.27
C ALA A 70 -5.23 14.39 -11.24
N MET A 71 -4.17 14.57 -10.46
CA MET A 71 -3.13 13.58 -10.22
C MET A 71 -3.68 12.33 -9.53
N LEU A 72 -4.55 12.47 -8.53
CA LEU A 72 -5.21 11.35 -7.87
C LEU A 72 -6.10 10.57 -8.82
N ILE A 73 -6.88 11.26 -9.66
CA ILE A 73 -7.74 10.63 -10.66
C ILE A 73 -6.88 9.92 -11.72
N GLY A 74 -5.87 10.59 -12.27
CA GLY A 74 -5.00 10.02 -13.29
C GLY A 74 -4.18 8.84 -12.80
N GLY A 75 -3.52 8.99 -11.66
CA GLY A 75 -2.80 7.90 -10.99
C GLY A 75 -3.73 6.75 -10.61
N GLY A 76 -4.93 7.07 -10.12
CA GLY A 76 -5.98 6.10 -9.83
C GLY A 76 -6.39 5.30 -11.07
N ILE A 77 -6.66 5.96 -12.20
CA ILE A 77 -7.02 5.29 -13.46
C ILE A 77 -5.89 4.36 -13.91
N VAL A 78 -4.64 4.84 -13.96
CA VAL A 78 -3.49 4.02 -14.38
C VAL A 78 -3.32 2.79 -13.48
N SER A 79 -3.34 3.01 -12.17
CA SER A 79 -3.18 1.93 -11.18
C SER A 79 -4.32 0.91 -11.24
N VAL A 80 -5.57 1.37 -11.37
CA VAL A 80 -6.75 0.51 -11.55
C VAL A 80 -6.65 -0.31 -12.83
N LEU A 81 -6.26 0.31 -13.95
CA LEU A 81 -6.11 -0.40 -15.23
C LEU A 81 -5.04 -1.49 -15.14
N ILE A 82 -3.91 -1.20 -14.50
CA ILE A 82 -2.83 -2.17 -14.33
C ILE A 82 -3.25 -3.27 -13.36
N ALA A 83 -3.94 -2.95 -12.27
CA ALA A 83 -4.46 -3.94 -11.33
C ALA A 83 -5.49 -4.88 -11.98
N VAL A 84 -6.42 -4.34 -12.77
CA VAL A 84 -7.41 -5.14 -13.51
C VAL A 84 -6.74 -5.93 -14.64
N GLY A 85 -5.75 -5.36 -15.31
CA GLY A 85 -4.93 -6.09 -16.30
C GLY A 85 -4.18 -7.25 -15.67
N ALA A 86 -3.56 -7.04 -14.51
CA ALA A 86 -2.90 -8.08 -13.73
C ALA A 86 -3.88 -9.19 -13.34
N GLU A 87 -5.06 -8.83 -12.85
CA GLU A 87 -6.12 -9.80 -12.56
C GLU A 87 -6.45 -10.63 -13.80
N ARG A 88 -6.70 -9.98 -14.93
CA ARG A 88 -7.25 -10.63 -16.12
C ARG A 88 -6.26 -11.51 -16.85
N PHE A 89 -5.01 -11.04 -16.98
CA PHE A 89 -4.00 -11.69 -17.80
C PHE A 89 -3.01 -12.54 -17.01
N ALA A 90 -2.75 -12.21 -15.74
CA ALA A 90 -1.78 -12.93 -14.93
C ALA A 90 -2.45 -13.86 -13.90
N TYR A 91 -3.40 -13.36 -13.11
CA TYR A 91 -3.94 -14.11 -11.97
C TYR A 91 -5.13 -15.01 -12.31
N ARG A 92 -6.07 -14.53 -13.14
CA ARG A 92 -7.29 -15.27 -13.48
C ARG A 92 -7.01 -16.63 -14.13
N PRO A 93 -6.03 -16.78 -15.06
CA PRO A 93 -5.70 -18.09 -15.63
C PRO A 93 -5.14 -19.08 -14.60
N LEU A 94 -4.61 -18.59 -13.48
CA LEU A 94 -3.89 -19.40 -12.49
C LEU A 94 -4.71 -19.75 -11.26
N ARG A 95 -6.00 -19.41 -11.22
CA ARG A 95 -6.86 -19.69 -10.05
C ARG A 95 -7.01 -21.18 -9.74
N GLY A 96 -6.92 -22.04 -10.75
CA GLY A 96 -6.94 -23.50 -10.58
C GLY A 96 -5.55 -24.13 -10.50
N ALA A 97 -4.47 -23.34 -10.57
CA ALA A 97 -3.10 -23.83 -10.57
C ALA A 97 -2.59 -24.08 -9.14
N PRO A 98 -1.52 -24.87 -8.96
CA PRO A 98 -0.88 -25.05 -7.65
C PRO A 98 -0.49 -23.70 -7.04
N ARG A 99 -0.57 -23.58 -5.70
CA ARG A 99 -0.34 -22.30 -4.96
C ARG A 99 0.99 -21.60 -5.27
N LEU A 100 2.00 -22.35 -5.70
CA LEU A 100 3.30 -21.79 -6.10
C LEU A 100 3.25 -21.02 -7.43
N ALA A 101 2.38 -21.40 -8.37
CA ALA A 101 2.31 -20.77 -9.68
C ALA A 101 1.87 -19.30 -9.61
N PRO A 102 0.79 -18.92 -8.90
CA PRO A 102 0.44 -17.51 -8.71
C PRO A 102 1.54 -16.68 -8.03
N LEU A 103 2.30 -17.27 -7.11
CA LEU A 103 3.41 -16.59 -6.43
C LEU A 103 4.55 -16.26 -7.40
N ILE A 104 4.97 -17.23 -8.22
CA ILE A 104 6.01 -17.03 -9.25
C ILE A 104 5.54 -15.98 -10.26
N THR A 105 4.28 -16.06 -10.70
CA THR A 105 3.69 -15.07 -11.61
C THR A 105 3.61 -13.69 -10.98
N ALA A 106 3.29 -13.56 -9.69
CA ALA A 106 3.27 -12.28 -9.00
C ALA A 106 4.65 -11.61 -9.01
N ILE A 107 5.70 -12.37 -8.73
CA ILE A 107 7.09 -11.87 -8.77
C ILE A 107 7.50 -11.51 -10.20
N GLY A 108 7.18 -12.38 -11.17
CA GLY A 108 7.47 -12.13 -12.58
C GLY A 108 6.76 -10.88 -13.10
N LEU A 109 5.49 -10.68 -12.72
CA LEU A 109 4.73 -9.48 -13.07
C LEU A 109 5.29 -8.23 -12.38
N SER A 110 5.73 -8.34 -11.12
CA SER A 110 6.39 -7.25 -10.41
C SER A 110 7.63 -6.78 -11.18
N LEU A 111 8.53 -7.70 -11.52
CA LEU A 111 9.72 -7.38 -12.31
C LEU A 111 9.35 -6.83 -13.69
N ALA A 112 8.35 -7.41 -14.37
CA ALA A 112 7.92 -6.93 -15.68
C ALA A 112 7.40 -5.49 -15.62
N LEU A 113 6.53 -5.15 -14.66
CA LEU A 113 5.99 -3.80 -14.49
C LEU A 113 7.10 -2.81 -14.14
N GLN A 114 8.01 -3.20 -13.26
CA GLN A 114 9.19 -2.40 -12.91
C GLN A 114 10.04 -2.10 -14.15
N GLN A 115 10.33 -3.12 -14.97
CA GLN A 115 11.13 -2.98 -16.18
C GLN A 115 10.41 -2.19 -17.29
N VAL A 116 9.08 -2.29 -17.37
CA VAL A 116 8.26 -1.47 -18.28
C VAL A 116 8.46 0.01 -17.97
N VAL A 117 8.35 0.41 -16.69
CA VAL A 117 8.60 1.80 -16.29
C VAL A 117 10.05 2.20 -16.54
N PHE A 118 11.00 1.35 -16.14
CA PHE A 118 12.43 1.62 -16.32
C PHE A 118 12.84 1.89 -17.79
N ASN A 119 12.27 1.14 -18.74
CA ASN A 119 12.65 1.21 -20.14
C ASN A 119 11.81 2.19 -20.97
N TRP A 120 10.52 2.37 -20.64
CA TRP A 120 9.61 3.15 -21.49
C TRP A 120 9.20 4.49 -20.91
N TYR A 121 9.35 4.71 -19.60
CA TYR A 121 9.02 6.01 -19.01
C TYR A 121 10.20 7.00 -19.16
N PRO A 122 9.97 8.24 -19.62
CA PRO A 122 11.04 9.22 -19.83
C PRO A 122 11.84 9.51 -18.55
N ASN A 123 13.17 9.41 -18.64
CA ASN A 123 14.10 9.67 -17.53
C ASN A 123 13.88 8.83 -16.27
N ALA A 124 13.19 7.69 -16.34
CA ALA A 124 12.89 6.83 -15.20
C ALA A 124 14.13 6.27 -14.46
N LYS A 125 15.30 6.28 -15.10
CA LYS A 125 16.58 5.88 -14.49
C LYS A 125 17.06 6.85 -13.40
N ASN A 126 16.56 8.08 -13.42
CA ASN A 126 16.86 9.10 -12.41
C ASN A 126 15.69 9.25 -11.44
N ASP A 127 15.96 9.78 -10.25
CA ASP A 127 14.92 10.21 -9.33
C ASP A 127 14.12 11.35 -9.96
N LEU A 128 12.85 11.08 -10.30
CA LEU A 128 11.99 12.07 -10.92
C LEU A 128 11.36 12.95 -9.84
N LYS A 129 11.48 14.26 -10.00
CA LYS A 129 10.90 15.24 -9.06
C LYS A 129 9.37 15.17 -9.11
N PHE A 130 8.78 15.01 -7.94
CA PHE A 130 7.33 15.04 -7.74
C PHE A 130 6.92 16.42 -7.24
N PRO A 131 5.79 16.98 -7.70
CA PRO A 131 5.33 18.29 -7.25
C PRO A 131 5.08 18.31 -5.75
N GLN A 132 5.50 19.38 -5.08
CA GLN A 132 5.26 19.58 -3.66
C GLN A 132 4.07 20.51 -3.43
N LEU A 133 3.41 20.36 -2.28
CA LEU A 133 2.36 21.28 -1.87
C LEU A 133 2.95 22.68 -1.66
N PRO A 134 2.22 23.75 -2.01
CA PRO A 134 2.72 25.14 -1.92
C PRO A 134 2.90 25.63 -0.49
N PHE A 135 2.45 24.84 0.50
CA PHE A 135 2.61 25.13 1.92
C PHE A 135 3.91 24.52 2.43
N GLY A 136 4.68 25.32 3.15
CA GLY A 136 5.83 24.87 3.92
C GLY A 136 5.43 23.88 5.02
N PRO A 137 6.42 23.30 5.73
CA PRO A 137 6.15 22.41 6.85
C PRO A 137 5.30 23.11 7.92
N VAL A 138 4.34 22.37 8.49
CA VAL A 138 3.51 22.82 9.61
C VAL A 138 4.27 22.55 10.90
N HIS A 139 4.51 23.60 11.68
CA HIS A 139 5.19 23.51 12.97
C HIS A 139 4.18 23.43 14.11
N ILE A 140 4.21 22.34 14.87
CA ILE A 140 3.42 22.14 16.09
C ILE A 140 4.41 22.00 17.25
N GLY A 141 4.65 23.09 17.98
CA GLY A 141 5.66 23.13 19.04
C GLY A 141 7.06 22.81 18.49
N SER A 142 7.67 21.73 18.99
CA SER A 142 8.98 21.25 18.52
C SER A 142 8.92 20.28 17.33
N VAL A 143 7.72 19.99 16.81
CA VAL A 143 7.51 19.03 15.72
C VAL A 143 7.31 19.76 14.40
N SER A 144 8.06 19.37 13.38
CA SER A 144 7.93 19.85 12.01
C SER A 144 7.29 18.75 11.16
N ILE A 145 6.07 18.98 10.68
CA ILE A 145 5.31 18.04 9.85
C ILE A 145 5.34 18.56 8.42
N GLN A 146 5.92 17.80 7.50
CA GLN A 146 5.92 18.18 6.09
C GLN A 146 4.49 18.12 5.54
N SER A 147 4.15 19.04 4.65
CA SER A 147 2.80 19.16 4.09
C SER A 147 2.31 17.86 3.43
N GLY A 148 3.19 17.12 2.75
CA GLY A 148 2.87 15.78 2.22
C GLY A 148 2.51 14.74 3.29
N SER A 149 3.01 14.88 4.52
CA SER A 149 2.65 14.00 5.63
C SER A 149 1.25 14.24 6.14
N VAL A 150 0.78 15.49 6.13
CA VAL A 150 -0.59 15.83 6.52
C VAL A 150 -1.59 15.13 5.59
N PHE A 151 -1.28 15.09 4.28
CA PHE A 151 -2.13 14.42 3.30
C PHE A 151 -2.37 12.94 3.63
N VAL A 152 -1.32 12.15 3.89
CA VAL A 152 -1.51 10.71 4.17
C VAL A 152 -2.19 10.45 5.51
N ILE A 153 -1.91 11.28 6.53
CA ILE A 153 -2.51 11.13 7.87
C ILE A 153 -4.03 11.33 7.81
N ILE A 154 -4.50 12.15 6.88
CA ILE A 154 -5.94 12.36 6.63
C ILE A 154 -6.49 11.32 5.65
N ALA A 155 -5.78 11.08 4.54
CA ALA A 155 -6.23 10.19 3.48
C ALA A 155 -6.35 8.73 3.96
N ALA A 156 -5.42 8.24 4.78
CA ALA A 156 -5.40 6.85 5.20
C ALA A 156 -6.64 6.46 6.04
N PRO A 157 -7.00 7.17 7.13
CA PRO A 157 -8.25 6.90 7.86
C PRO A 157 -9.50 7.10 7.00
N LEU A 158 -9.51 8.11 6.11
CA LEU A 158 -10.65 8.37 5.24
C LEU A 158 -10.87 7.22 4.24
N CYS A 159 -9.81 6.75 3.59
CA CYS A 159 -9.87 5.60 2.70
C CYS A 159 -10.26 4.32 3.44
N MET A 160 -9.75 4.10 4.65
CA MET A 160 -10.15 2.97 5.50
C MET A 160 -11.64 3.03 5.83
N ALA A 161 -12.14 4.17 6.30
CA ALA A 161 -13.55 4.36 6.63
C ALA A 161 -14.44 4.19 5.39
N ALA A 162 -14.04 4.77 4.26
CA ALA A 162 -14.76 4.62 2.99
C ALA A 162 -14.83 3.15 2.55
N LEU A 163 -13.71 2.41 2.63
CA LEU A 163 -13.70 1.00 2.28
C LEU A 163 -14.54 0.18 3.26
N ALA A 164 -14.40 0.41 4.56
CA ALA A 164 -15.16 -0.32 5.57
C ALA A 164 -16.67 -0.15 5.37
N LEU A 165 -17.13 1.10 5.18
CA LEU A 165 -18.53 1.41 4.88
C LEU A 165 -18.97 0.81 3.55
N PHE A 166 -18.13 0.85 2.52
CA PHE A 166 -18.43 0.23 1.23
C PHE A 166 -18.63 -1.29 1.37
N VAL A 167 -17.74 -1.96 2.11
CA VAL A 167 -17.80 -3.42 2.30
C VAL A 167 -19.00 -3.80 3.17
N SER A 168 -19.31 -3.05 4.24
CA SER A 168 -20.37 -3.39 5.18
C SER A 168 -21.77 -3.00 4.70
N LEU A 169 -21.92 -1.91 3.95
CA LEU A 169 -23.24 -1.34 3.60
C LEU A 169 -23.66 -1.59 2.15
N SER A 170 -22.71 -1.79 1.22
CA SER A 170 -23.07 -1.92 -0.20
C SER A 170 -23.40 -3.37 -0.60
N ARG A 171 -24.26 -3.52 -1.62
CA ARG A 171 -24.56 -4.82 -2.23
C ARG A 171 -23.30 -5.50 -2.77
N THR A 172 -22.41 -4.72 -3.39
CA THR A 172 -21.13 -5.22 -3.90
C THR A 172 -20.22 -5.68 -2.76
N GLY A 173 -20.19 -4.95 -1.65
CA GLY A 173 -19.46 -5.31 -0.43
C GLY A 173 -19.94 -6.63 0.19
N ARG A 174 -21.25 -6.84 0.29
CA ARG A 174 -21.82 -8.11 0.73
C ARG A 174 -21.47 -9.26 -0.23
N ALA A 175 -21.45 -9.00 -1.54
CA ALA A 175 -21.01 -9.97 -2.53
C ALA A 175 -19.50 -10.28 -2.41
N MET A 176 -18.67 -9.30 -2.06
CA MET A 176 -17.25 -9.52 -1.73
C MET A 176 -17.09 -10.45 -0.52
N GLN A 177 -17.84 -10.21 0.56
CA GLN A 177 -17.81 -11.06 1.75
C GLN A 177 -18.27 -12.49 1.44
N ALA A 178 -19.35 -12.65 0.67
CA ALA A 178 -19.81 -13.98 0.24
C ALA A 178 -18.77 -14.69 -0.62
N THR A 179 -18.16 -13.97 -1.58
CA THR A 179 -17.11 -14.53 -2.46
C THR A 179 -15.86 -14.91 -1.67
N ALA A 180 -15.50 -14.15 -0.64
CA ALA A 180 -14.35 -14.44 0.23
C ALA A 180 -14.55 -15.71 1.08
N GLN A 181 -15.79 -16.04 1.45
CA GLN A 181 -16.11 -17.22 2.25
C GLN A 181 -16.11 -18.50 1.42
N ASP A 182 -16.84 -18.48 0.31
CA ASP A 182 -16.96 -19.58 -0.64
C ASP A 182 -17.36 -19.05 -2.04
N PRO A 183 -16.39 -18.92 -2.97
CA PRO A 183 -16.65 -18.47 -4.32
C PRO A 183 -17.61 -19.37 -5.11
N ASP A 184 -17.63 -20.68 -4.84
CA ASP A 184 -18.44 -21.63 -5.59
C ASP A 184 -19.90 -21.55 -5.14
N THR A 185 -20.13 -21.52 -3.83
CA THR A 185 -21.47 -21.28 -3.27
C THR A 185 -21.98 -19.88 -3.65
N ALA A 186 -21.13 -18.85 -3.63
CA ALA A 186 -21.52 -17.51 -4.06
C ALA A 186 -22.00 -17.48 -5.53
N GLN A 187 -21.35 -18.23 -6.42
CA GLN A 187 -21.78 -18.38 -7.82
C GLN A 187 -23.15 -19.06 -7.95
N LEU A 188 -23.40 -20.11 -7.16
CA LEU A 188 -24.71 -20.79 -7.11
C LEU A 188 -25.83 -19.86 -6.62
N MET A 189 -25.50 -18.88 -5.78
CA MET A 189 -26.42 -17.83 -5.32
C MET A 189 -26.58 -16.66 -6.32
N GLY A 190 -26.05 -16.79 -7.55
CA GLY A 190 -26.19 -15.80 -8.62
C GLY A 190 -25.21 -14.62 -8.54
N ILE A 191 -24.15 -14.72 -7.73
CA ILE A 191 -23.10 -13.70 -7.66
C ILE A 191 -22.06 -13.98 -8.75
N ASP A 192 -21.80 -12.99 -9.61
CA ASP A 192 -20.67 -13.05 -10.55
C ASP A 192 -19.35 -12.80 -9.80
N THR A 193 -18.76 -13.88 -9.27
CA THR A 193 -17.51 -13.82 -8.49
C THR A 193 -16.34 -13.29 -9.31
N ASN A 194 -16.31 -13.53 -10.62
CA ASN A 194 -15.27 -12.97 -11.49
C ASN A 194 -15.34 -11.44 -11.47
N ARG A 195 -16.54 -10.87 -11.62
CA ARG A 195 -16.74 -9.43 -11.54
C ARG A 195 -16.37 -8.88 -10.16
N ILE A 196 -16.73 -9.58 -9.08
CA ILE A 196 -16.39 -9.17 -7.72
C ILE A 196 -14.86 -9.12 -7.51
N ILE A 197 -14.13 -10.12 -8.01
CA ILE A 197 -12.66 -10.13 -7.92
C ILE A 197 -12.04 -8.99 -8.74
N VAL A 198 -12.55 -8.71 -9.95
CA VAL A 198 -12.09 -7.55 -10.74
C VAL A 198 -12.29 -6.24 -9.99
N ILE A 199 -13.45 -6.04 -9.36
CA ILE A 199 -13.74 -4.85 -8.55
C ILE A 199 -12.77 -4.75 -7.37
N ALA A 200 -12.41 -5.88 -6.77
CA ALA A 200 -11.40 -5.92 -5.72
C ALA A 200 -10.02 -5.51 -6.23
N PHE A 201 -9.57 -6.01 -7.38
CA PHE A 201 -8.32 -5.50 -7.94
C PHE A 201 -8.38 -4.00 -8.26
N ALA A 202 -9.51 -3.50 -8.75
CA ALA A 202 -9.71 -2.07 -9.02
C ALA A 202 -9.62 -1.22 -7.75
N ILE A 203 -10.38 -1.55 -6.69
CA ILE A 203 -10.35 -0.79 -5.44
C ILE A 203 -8.95 -0.86 -4.80
N GLY A 204 -8.28 -2.01 -4.86
CA GLY A 204 -6.91 -2.17 -4.38
C GLY A 204 -5.95 -1.27 -5.14
N GLY A 205 -6.02 -1.26 -6.48
CA GLY A 205 -5.22 -0.37 -7.31
C GLY A 205 -5.48 1.10 -7.02
N PHE A 206 -6.74 1.50 -6.78
CA PHE A 206 -7.04 2.87 -6.41
C PHE A 206 -6.34 3.29 -5.10
N PHE A 207 -6.40 2.49 -4.05
CA PHE A 207 -5.70 2.80 -2.80
C PHE A 207 -4.17 2.80 -2.94
N ALA A 208 -3.63 1.91 -3.79
CA ALA A 208 -2.22 1.92 -4.14
C ALA A 208 -1.81 3.26 -4.79
N ALA A 209 -2.64 3.84 -5.67
CA ALA A 209 -2.38 5.14 -6.27
C ALA A 209 -2.45 6.29 -5.24
N VAL A 210 -3.44 6.29 -4.34
CA VAL A 210 -3.55 7.31 -3.27
C VAL A 210 -2.30 7.26 -2.39
N ALA A 211 -1.84 6.07 -2.02
CA ALA A 211 -0.60 5.90 -1.28
C ALA A 211 0.61 6.39 -2.09
N ALA A 212 0.68 6.13 -3.40
CA ALA A 212 1.81 6.54 -4.24
C ALA A 212 1.91 8.06 -4.40
N VAL A 213 0.76 8.73 -4.57
CA VAL A 213 0.71 10.19 -4.54
C VAL A 213 1.17 10.71 -3.18
N SER A 214 0.73 10.10 -2.08
CA SER A 214 1.17 10.51 -0.74
C SER A 214 2.68 10.33 -0.52
N TYR A 215 3.26 9.26 -1.06
CA TYR A 215 4.70 9.01 -1.06
C TYR A 215 5.44 10.12 -1.82
N GLY A 216 5.01 10.40 -3.06
CA GLY A 216 5.61 11.44 -3.89
C GLY A 216 5.55 12.83 -3.25
N LEU A 217 4.43 13.18 -2.61
CA LEU A 217 4.27 14.47 -1.91
C LEU A 217 5.19 14.60 -0.70
N ARG A 218 5.49 13.50 0.00
CA ARG A 218 6.40 13.50 1.15
C ARG A 218 7.85 13.57 0.70
N TYR A 219 8.28 12.62 -0.12
CA TYR A 219 9.69 12.46 -0.46
C TYR A 219 10.14 13.41 -1.58
N GLY A 220 9.19 14.04 -2.29
CA GLY A 220 9.48 14.97 -3.38
C GLY A 220 10.00 14.29 -4.64
N THR A 221 10.08 12.97 -4.66
CA THR A 221 10.53 12.18 -5.80
C THR A 221 9.76 10.86 -5.91
N VAL A 222 9.71 10.33 -7.14
CA VAL A 222 9.27 8.96 -7.42
C VAL A 222 10.38 8.22 -8.16
N LYS A 223 10.53 6.94 -7.86
CA LYS A 223 11.57 6.07 -8.43
C LYS A 223 10.94 4.84 -9.03
N TYR A 224 11.55 4.31 -10.09
CA TYR A 224 11.05 3.11 -10.76
C TYR A 224 11.19 1.84 -9.90
N ASP A 225 11.96 1.85 -8.81
CA ASP A 225 12.19 0.69 -7.94
C ASP A 225 11.49 0.80 -6.58
N MET A 226 10.70 1.86 -6.37
CA MET A 226 10.01 2.10 -5.10
C MET A 226 8.91 1.08 -4.81
N GLY A 227 8.39 0.39 -5.84
CA GLY A 227 7.24 -0.51 -5.75
C GLY A 227 7.49 -1.72 -4.88
N PHE A 228 8.50 -2.53 -5.23
CA PHE A 228 8.79 -3.79 -4.54
C PHE A 228 9.05 -3.62 -3.03
N GLN A 229 9.93 -2.68 -2.63
CA GLN A 229 10.27 -2.48 -1.22
C GLN A 229 9.06 -1.99 -0.41
N MET A 230 8.30 -1.02 -0.94
CA MET A 230 7.08 -0.53 -0.30
C MET A 230 6.01 -1.61 -0.22
N GLY A 231 5.87 -2.41 -1.29
CA GLY A 231 4.96 -3.54 -1.33
C GLY A 231 5.27 -4.59 -0.28
N LEU A 232 6.55 -4.89 -0.07
CA LEU A 232 7.00 -5.86 0.93
C LEU A 232 6.74 -5.40 2.37
N LYS A 233 6.99 -4.11 2.65
CA LYS A 233 6.66 -3.50 3.95
C LYS A 233 5.15 -3.43 4.19
N ALA A 234 4.37 -3.12 3.15
CA ALA A 234 2.92 -3.11 3.25
C ALA A 234 2.32 -4.52 3.42
N PHE A 235 2.87 -5.53 2.76
CA PHE A 235 2.51 -6.93 2.98
C PHE A 235 2.81 -7.34 4.42
N THR A 236 4.00 -6.99 4.91
CA THR A 236 4.41 -7.17 6.30
C THR A 236 3.41 -6.53 7.27
N ALA A 237 2.99 -5.29 7.00
CA ALA A 237 1.94 -4.60 7.76
C ALA A 237 0.58 -5.31 7.71
N ALA A 238 0.17 -5.82 6.55
CA ALA A 238 -1.08 -6.56 6.39
C ALA A 238 -1.07 -7.88 7.17
N VAL A 239 0.04 -8.63 7.11
CA VAL A 239 0.24 -9.87 7.87
C VAL A 239 0.27 -9.60 9.37
N LEU A 240 1.02 -8.57 9.78
CA LEU A 240 1.09 -8.10 11.16
C LEU A 240 -0.30 -7.74 11.69
N GLY A 241 -1.12 -7.06 10.88
CA GLY A 241 -2.48 -6.68 11.21
C GLY A 241 -3.48 -7.84 11.27
N GLY A 242 -3.21 -8.93 10.55
CA GLY A 242 -4.15 -10.00 10.24
C GLY A 242 -4.70 -9.84 8.82
N ILE A 243 -4.23 -10.68 7.88
CA ILE A 243 -4.61 -10.56 6.47
C ILE A 243 -6.10 -10.83 6.30
N GLY A 244 -6.77 -9.99 5.51
CA GLY A 244 -8.22 -10.04 5.29
C GLY A 244 -9.01 -9.05 6.14
N ASN A 245 -8.43 -8.53 7.23
CA ASN A 245 -9.07 -7.55 8.10
C ASN A 245 -8.62 -6.11 7.77
N ILE A 246 -9.54 -5.29 7.27
CA ILE A 246 -9.27 -3.88 6.88
C ILE A 246 -8.72 -3.06 8.05
N TYR A 247 -9.30 -3.20 9.25
CA TYR A 247 -8.85 -2.47 10.44
C TYR A 247 -7.51 -3.00 10.95
N GLY A 248 -7.36 -4.33 10.92
CA GLY A 248 -6.10 -5.02 11.21
C GLY A 248 -4.96 -4.47 10.37
N ALA A 249 -5.13 -4.40 9.05
CA ALA A 249 -4.12 -3.92 8.11
C ALA A 249 -3.68 -2.48 8.38
N MET A 250 -4.61 -1.57 8.73
CA MET A 250 -4.28 -0.20 9.09
C MET A 250 -3.44 -0.15 10.37
N ILE A 251 -3.88 -0.86 11.41
CA ILE A 251 -3.19 -0.87 12.71
C ILE A 251 -1.82 -1.55 12.57
N GLY A 252 -1.72 -2.63 11.79
CA GLY A 252 -0.45 -3.26 11.44
C GLY A 252 0.49 -2.28 10.72
N GLY A 253 -0.02 -1.48 9.78
CA GLY A 253 0.74 -0.40 9.14
C GLY A 253 1.27 0.61 10.15
N LEU A 254 0.42 1.12 11.03
CA LEU A 254 0.78 2.08 12.08
C LEU A 254 1.84 1.52 13.04
N VAL A 255 1.66 0.30 13.52
CA VAL A 255 2.61 -0.36 14.42
C VAL A 255 3.95 -0.57 13.71
N LEU A 256 3.93 -1.06 12.47
CA LEU A 256 5.14 -1.28 11.69
C LEU A 256 5.90 0.04 11.47
N GLY A 257 5.20 1.11 11.08
CA GLY A 257 5.85 2.38 10.78
C GLY A 257 6.38 3.11 12.01
N LEU A 258 5.66 3.03 13.14
CA LEU A 258 6.16 3.53 14.42
C LEU A 258 7.40 2.74 14.86
N ALA A 259 7.32 1.42 14.85
CA ALA A 259 8.41 0.57 15.31
C ALA A 259 9.65 0.70 14.39
N GLU A 260 9.48 0.76 13.07
CA GLU A 260 10.57 1.01 12.12
C GLU A 260 11.23 2.38 12.36
N THR A 261 10.44 3.43 12.57
CA THR A 261 10.96 4.78 12.81
C THR A 261 11.70 4.87 14.15
N MET A 262 11.18 4.22 15.20
CA MET A 262 11.85 4.14 16.49
C MET A 262 13.15 3.35 16.39
N ALA A 263 13.11 2.18 15.74
CA ALA A 263 14.27 1.31 15.57
C ALA A 263 15.41 2.05 14.85
N THR A 264 15.11 2.63 13.69
CA THR A 264 16.11 3.36 12.88
C THR A 264 16.64 4.63 13.54
N SER A 265 15.87 5.26 14.45
CA SER A 265 16.27 6.52 15.10
C SER A 265 17.03 6.33 16.41
N TYR A 266 16.82 5.22 17.13
CA TYR A 266 17.33 5.06 18.50
C TYR A 266 18.27 3.87 18.70
N ILE A 267 18.27 2.87 17.80
CA ILE A 267 19.11 1.67 17.96
C ILE A 267 20.60 2.00 17.80
N ASP A 268 20.95 3.00 16.98
CA ASP A 268 22.31 3.52 16.88
C ASP A 268 22.87 4.01 18.23
N GLY A 269 21.98 4.42 19.15
CA GLY A 269 22.37 4.90 20.48
C GLY A 269 22.68 3.78 21.48
N ILE A 270 22.43 2.51 21.13
CA ILE A 270 22.67 1.37 22.04
C ILE A 270 24.12 0.89 21.87
N PRO A 271 24.93 0.88 22.96
CA PRO A 271 26.30 0.38 22.91
C PRO A 271 26.37 -1.06 22.37
N GLY A 272 27.12 -1.28 21.29
CA GLY A 272 27.26 -2.59 20.64
C GLY A 272 26.27 -2.86 19.49
N MET A 273 25.31 -1.96 19.24
CA MET A 273 24.36 -2.05 18.11
C MET A 273 24.49 -0.89 17.11
N GLN A 274 25.59 -0.13 17.14
CA GLN A 274 25.79 1.01 16.22
C GLN A 274 25.81 0.63 14.74
N GLN A 275 26.06 -0.65 14.43
CA GLN A 275 26.01 -1.16 13.05
C GLN A 275 24.59 -1.56 12.61
N LEU A 276 23.63 -1.65 13.53
CA LEU A 276 22.27 -2.15 13.30
C LEU A 276 21.20 -1.04 13.30
N GLY A 277 21.56 0.21 13.57
CA GLY A 277 20.67 1.34 13.36
C GLY A 277 20.93 2.06 12.03
N GLY A 278 20.29 3.23 11.88
CA GLY A 278 20.30 3.98 10.63
C GLY A 278 19.29 3.51 9.59
N GLY A 279 18.99 4.38 8.63
CA GLY A 279 17.96 4.14 7.61
C GLY A 279 18.21 2.93 6.69
N GLY A 280 19.47 2.51 6.55
CA GLY A 280 19.85 1.34 5.75
C GLY A 280 19.30 0.02 6.28
N TRP A 281 19.05 -0.08 7.59
CA TRP A 281 18.50 -1.27 8.24
C TRP A 281 16.97 -1.24 8.37
N SER A 282 16.32 -0.19 7.86
CA SER A 282 14.86 -0.01 7.96
C SER A 282 14.07 -1.23 7.45
N ALA A 283 14.49 -1.80 6.31
CA ALA A 283 13.86 -3.01 5.76
C ALA A 283 14.05 -4.24 6.67
N VAL A 284 15.23 -4.39 7.27
CA VAL A 284 15.53 -5.52 8.17
C VAL A 284 14.64 -5.45 9.41
N TRP A 285 14.50 -4.27 10.01
CA TRP A 285 13.63 -4.07 11.18
C TRP A 285 12.16 -4.38 10.89
N ALA A 286 11.66 -4.01 9.72
CA ALA A 286 10.31 -4.38 9.30
C ALA A 286 10.11 -5.91 9.25
N PHE A 287 11.10 -6.64 8.72
CA PHE A 287 11.07 -8.11 8.68
C PHE A 287 11.23 -8.77 10.05
N VAL A 288 12.12 -8.25 10.91
CA VAL A 288 12.29 -8.77 12.28
C VAL A 288 10.98 -8.65 13.06
N LEU A 289 10.30 -7.51 12.95
CA LEU A 289 8.98 -7.31 13.56
C LEU A 289 7.94 -8.31 13.06
N LEU A 290 7.92 -8.58 11.75
CA LEU A 290 7.05 -9.60 11.17
C LEU A 290 7.29 -10.98 11.78
N ILE A 291 8.56 -11.41 11.83
CA ILE A 291 8.94 -12.72 12.38
C ILE A 291 8.53 -12.81 13.85
N LEU A 292 8.83 -11.78 14.65
CA LEU A 292 8.48 -11.75 16.05
C LEU A 292 6.97 -11.86 16.25
N VAL A 293 6.16 -11.09 15.50
CA VAL A 293 4.70 -11.19 15.67
C VAL A 293 4.17 -12.52 15.18
N LEU A 294 4.65 -13.08 14.07
CA LEU A 294 4.20 -14.41 13.64
C LEU A 294 4.58 -15.52 14.63
N LEU A 295 5.73 -15.38 15.31
CA LEU A 295 6.17 -16.33 16.34
C LEU A 295 5.25 -16.32 17.56
N PHE A 296 4.84 -15.13 18.04
CA PHE A 296 4.04 -14.98 19.26
C PHE A 296 2.52 -14.91 19.01
N ARG A 297 2.11 -14.47 17.82
CA ARG A 297 0.71 -14.29 17.37
C ARG A 297 0.59 -14.55 15.85
N PRO A 298 0.53 -15.82 15.42
CA PRO A 298 0.46 -16.18 14.00
C PRO A 298 -0.79 -15.68 13.27
N GLN A 299 -1.85 -15.29 14.00
CA GLN A 299 -3.07 -14.70 13.42
C GLN A 299 -2.94 -13.17 13.19
N GLY A 300 -1.82 -12.56 13.57
CA GLY A 300 -1.66 -11.11 13.57
C GLY A 300 -2.24 -10.45 14.83
N LEU A 301 -2.21 -9.12 14.87
CA LEU A 301 -2.65 -8.30 16.01
C LEU A 301 -4.16 -8.36 16.22
N ILE A 302 -4.93 -8.35 15.14
CA ILE A 302 -6.40 -8.33 15.12
C ILE A 302 -6.95 -9.45 14.21
N GLY A 303 -6.27 -10.60 14.23
CA GLY A 303 -6.70 -11.78 13.48
C GLY A 303 -8.11 -12.21 13.87
N GLU A 304 -8.95 -12.49 12.87
CA GLU A 304 -10.24 -13.13 13.11
C GLU A 304 -10.00 -14.49 13.76
N ARG A 305 -10.76 -14.76 14.83
CA ARG A 305 -10.91 -16.12 15.34
C ARG A 305 -11.52 -16.92 14.20
N VAL A 306 -10.72 -17.76 13.56
CA VAL A 306 -11.24 -18.86 12.74
C VAL A 306 -12.16 -19.63 13.68
N ALA A 307 -13.47 -19.46 13.52
CA ALA A 307 -14.42 -20.39 14.10
C ALA A 307 -14.07 -21.73 13.47
N ASP A 308 -13.68 -22.69 14.31
CA ASP A 308 -13.47 -24.07 13.90
C ASP A 308 -14.62 -24.48 12.98
N ARG A 309 -14.28 -24.78 11.72
CA ARG A 309 -15.19 -25.44 10.80
C ARG A 309 -15.32 -26.87 11.30
N ALA A 310 -16.24 -27.08 12.23
CA ALA A 310 -16.77 -28.39 12.58
C ALA A 310 -17.67 -28.91 11.45
#